data_AF-Q0CBZ8-F1
#
_entry.id   AF-Q0CBZ8-F1
#
_cell.length_a   1.000
_cell.length_b   1.000
_cell.length_c   1.000
_cell.angle_alpha   90.00
_cell.angle_beta   90.00
_cell.angle_gamma   90.00
#
_symmetry.space_group_name_H-M   'P 1'
#
loop_
_entity.id
_entity.type
_entity.pdbx_description
1 polymer ?
#
loop_
_entity_poly.entity_id
_entity_poly.type
_entity_poly.pdbx_seq_one_letter_code
_entity_poly.pdbx_strand_id
1 'polypeptide(L)'
;MKPNWWPGEDHERFTEWALSQGIEVNGVSPARFPGRGLGMIATRDIEEDEAIVTVPLKAMLTIERVPASFTSRFPAGTPVHAIVAAFLTNGNAEDLSPYELWRRTWPSRQDFEDSMPILWPSSLRVPGGQASGATVLPPSISGAWNTITKQKLEHEYETPHQNLLPQQEKRLQQAWDSVVAVFPDTDWESFSYHWLIVNTRCFYYLMPGEEPPEDSNDAMAMLPFADYFNHSDVACNVKFDGEKYVFRATKHYGIAIHPLMRHEESNSDTDEGEEIYMSYGPHPNDFLLTECKYIPMVIHVTRPIANTQ
;
A
#
# COMPACT_ATOMS: atom_id res chain seq x y z
N MET A 1 -20.69 7.65 -23.17
CA MET A 1 -20.76 8.13 -21.78
C MET A 1 -19.77 7.30 -20.98
N LYS A 2 -18.95 7.88 -20.10
CA LYS A 2 -18.07 7.10 -19.21
C LYS A 2 -18.94 6.49 -18.08
N PRO A 3 -18.61 5.29 -17.57
CA PRO A 3 -19.34 4.68 -16.47
C PRO A 3 -19.13 5.46 -15.16
N ASN A 4 -20.03 5.28 -14.19
CA ASN A 4 -19.93 5.94 -12.87
C ASN A 4 -18.65 5.57 -12.11
N TRP A 5 -18.13 4.37 -12.36
CA TRP A 5 -16.89 3.86 -11.76
C TRP A 5 -15.61 4.30 -12.50
N TRP A 6 -15.71 5.14 -13.53
CA TRP A 6 -14.57 5.52 -14.37
C TRP A 6 -13.37 6.03 -13.53
N PRO A 7 -12.16 5.45 -13.70
CA PRO A 7 -11.02 5.77 -12.85
C PRO A 7 -10.41 7.15 -13.13
N GLY A 8 -10.59 7.68 -14.34
CA GLY A 8 -10.00 8.95 -14.80
C GLY A 8 -8.98 8.75 -15.92
N GLU A 9 -8.67 9.83 -16.64
CA GLU A 9 -7.83 9.78 -17.85
C GLU A 9 -6.39 9.33 -17.57
N ASP A 10 -5.78 9.77 -16.47
CA ASP A 10 -4.42 9.36 -16.10
C ASP A 10 -4.34 7.85 -15.82
N HIS A 11 -5.39 7.26 -15.24
CA HIS A 11 -5.47 5.82 -15.00
C HIS A 11 -5.65 5.03 -16.30
N GLU A 12 -6.39 5.55 -17.28
CA GLU A 12 -6.51 4.93 -18.62
C GLU A 12 -5.15 4.93 -19.34
N ARG A 13 -4.47 6.08 -19.37
CA ARG A 13 -3.14 6.21 -19.98
C ARG A 13 -2.10 5.32 -19.30
N PHE A 14 -2.14 5.26 -17.97
CA PHE A 14 -1.29 4.34 -17.23
C PHE A 14 -1.62 2.87 -17.52
N THR A 15 -2.89 2.51 -17.66
CA THR A 15 -3.30 1.14 -18.00
C THR A 15 -2.76 0.74 -19.38
N GLU A 16 -2.90 1.61 -20.39
CA GLU A 16 -2.34 1.38 -21.73
C GLU A 16 -0.81 1.20 -21.68
N TRP A 17 -0.13 2.05 -20.91
CA TRP A 17 1.30 1.93 -20.69
C TRP A 17 1.67 0.62 -19.99
N ALA A 18 0.96 0.23 -18.93
CA ALA A 18 1.20 -1.01 -18.19
C ALA A 18 1.12 -2.23 -19.12
N LEU A 19 0.09 -2.29 -19.97
CA LEU A 19 -0.05 -3.34 -21.00
C LEU A 19 1.15 -3.35 -21.96
N SER A 20 1.64 -2.17 -22.38
CA SER A 20 2.84 -2.08 -23.25
C SER A 20 4.13 -2.59 -22.58
N GLN A 21 4.20 -2.59 -21.24
CA GLN A 21 5.32 -3.16 -20.49
C GLN A 21 5.22 -4.68 -20.33
N GLY A 22 4.15 -5.30 -20.83
CA GLY A 22 3.88 -6.73 -20.72
C GLY A 22 3.16 -7.13 -19.45
N ILE A 23 2.53 -6.18 -18.74
CA ILE A 23 1.56 -6.51 -17.69
C ILE A 23 0.32 -7.06 -18.40
N GLU A 24 -0.18 -8.21 -17.94
CA GLU A 24 -1.41 -8.82 -18.45
C GLU A 24 -2.56 -8.46 -17.49
N VAL A 25 -3.70 -8.06 -18.04
CA VAL A 25 -4.89 -7.67 -17.29
C VAL A 25 -6.10 -8.36 -17.89
N ASN A 26 -6.74 -9.25 -17.14
CA ASN A 26 -7.78 -10.15 -17.63
C ASN A 26 -9.07 -9.97 -16.84
N GLY A 27 -10.08 -9.36 -17.47
CA GLY A 27 -11.41 -9.24 -16.87
C GLY A 27 -11.50 -8.28 -15.70
N VAL A 28 -10.50 -7.40 -15.52
CA VAL A 28 -10.47 -6.41 -14.43
C VAL A 28 -10.09 -5.02 -14.94
N SER A 29 -10.48 -3.98 -14.22
CA SER A 29 -10.11 -2.59 -14.51
C SER A 29 -9.94 -1.78 -13.22
N PRO A 30 -9.04 -0.78 -13.18
CA PRO A 30 -9.09 0.24 -12.14
C PRO A 30 -10.46 0.93 -12.17
N ALA A 31 -11.00 1.22 -11.00
CA ALA A 31 -12.34 1.79 -10.84
C ALA A 31 -12.40 2.70 -9.62
N ARG A 32 -13.26 3.73 -9.66
CA ARG A 32 -13.63 4.54 -8.50
C ARG A 32 -14.91 4.02 -7.89
N PHE A 33 -14.86 3.75 -6.60
CA PHE A 33 -15.98 3.38 -5.76
C PHE A 33 -16.39 4.60 -4.91
N PRO A 34 -17.64 5.08 -5.04
CA PRO A 34 -18.11 6.23 -4.27
C PRO A 34 -17.89 6.05 -2.76
N GLY A 35 -17.23 7.04 -2.14
CA GLY A 35 -16.90 7.01 -0.72
C GLY A 35 -15.83 5.98 -0.33
N ARG A 36 -15.28 5.22 -1.28
CA ARG A 36 -14.26 4.19 -1.06
C ARG A 36 -13.10 4.29 -2.04
N GLY A 37 -12.90 5.46 -2.65
CA GLY A 37 -11.73 5.75 -3.49
C GLY A 37 -11.60 4.83 -4.72
N LEU A 38 -10.39 4.65 -5.21
CA LEU A 38 -10.03 3.73 -6.29
C LEU A 38 -10.03 2.25 -5.83
N GLY A 39 -9.95 1.32 -6.77
CA GLY A 39 -9.83 -0.11 -6.51
C GLY A 39 -9.82 -0.88 -7.83
N MET A 40 -10.00 -2.19 -7.77
CA MET A 40 -10.09 -3.05 -8.96
C MET A 40 -11.50 -3.60 -9.11
N ILE A 41 -12.15 -3.40 -10.25
CA ILE A 41 -13.48 -3.93 -10.55
C ILE A 41 -13.40 -5.09 -11.54
N ALA A 42 -14.26 -6.10 -11.39
CA ALA A 42 -14.51 -7.09 -12.43
C ALA A 42 -15.22 -6.44 -13.63
N THR A 43 -14.80 -6.75 -14.86
CA THR A 43 -15.40 -6.26 -16.11
C THR A 43 -16.11 -7.36 -16.89
N ARG A 44 -16.08 -8.59 -16.37
CA ARG A 44 -16.82 -9.78 -16.81
C ARG A 44 -16.86 -10.77 -15.65
N ASP A 45 -17.58 -11.87 -15.83
CA ASP A 45 -17.48 -13.02 -14.93
C ASP A 45 -16.04 -13.55 -14.91
N ILE A 46 -15.53 -13.81 -13.71
CA ILE A 46 -14.18 -14.35 -13.44
C ILE A 46 -14.35 -15.56 -12.54
N GLU A 47 -13.78 -16.69 -12.94
CA GLU A 47 -13.83 -17.92 -12.16
C GLU A 47 -12.76 -17.93 -11.05
N GLU A 48 -13.00 -18.72 -10.00
CA GLU A 48 -11.97 -18.98 -8.97
C GLU A 48 -10.68 -19.53 -9.61
N ASP A 49 -9.53 -19.13 -9.05
CA ASP A 49 -8.19 -19.44 -9.56
C ASP A 49 -7.82 -18.83 -10.92
N GLU A 50 -8.73 -18.12 -11.59
CA GLU A 50 -8.41 -17.44 -12.86
C GLU A 50 -7.35 -16.34 -12.65
N ALA A 51 -6.36 -16.27 -13.55
CA ALA A 51 -5.33 -15.24 -13.50
C ALA A 51 -5.87 -13.89 -14.00
N ILE A 52 -5.97 -12.92 -13.09
CA ILE A 52 -6.56 -11.60 -13.35
C ILE A 52 -5.54 -10.51 -13.65
N VAL A 53 -4.36 -10.58 -13.03
CA VAL A 53 -3.23 -9.68 -13.31
C VAL A 53 -1.93 -10.47 -13.31
N THR A 54 -1.07 -10.27 -14.30
CA THR A 54 0.30 -10.79 -14.33
C THR A 54 1.28 -9.63 -14.45
N VAL A 55 2.21 -9.50 -13.50
CA VAL A 55 3.25 -8.46 -13.52
C VAL A 55 4.63 -9.10 -13.75
N PRO A 56 5.26 -8.92 -14.91
CA PRO A 56 6.58 -9.48 -15.16
C PRO A 56 7.66 -8.72 -14.38
N LEU A 57 8.72 -9.41 -13.95
CA LEU A 57 9.83 -8.87 -13.17
C LEU A 57 10.42 -7.60 -13.80
N LYS A 58 10.55 -7.58 -15.13
CA LYS A 58 11.08 -6.43 -15.88
C LYS A 58 10.27 -5.13 -15.72
N ALA A 59 8.99 -5.24 -15.38
CA ALA A 59 8.08 -4.11 -15.19
C ALA A 59 8.02 -3.63 -13.72
N MET A 60 8.58 -4.40 -12.79
CA MET A 60 8.63 -4.06 -11.38
C MET A 60 9.73 -3.03 -11.08
N LEU A 61 9.51 -2.24 -10.04
CA LEU A 61 10.57 -1.43 -9.43
C LEU A 61 11.14 -2.20 -8.23
N THR A 62 12.24 -2.90 -8.46
CA THR A 62 13.09 -3.54 -7.45
C THR A 62 14.35 -2.72 -7.23
N ILE A 63 15.15 -3.05 -6.21
CA ILE A 63 16.43 -2.39 -5.98
C ILE A 63 17.41 -2.57 -7.14
N GLU A 64 17.37 -3.71 -7.83
CA GLU A 64 18.18 -3.99 -9.04
C GLU A 64 17.75 -3.17 -10.25
N ARG A 65 16.54 -2.60 -10.21
CA ARG A 65 16.05 -1.68 -11.26
C ARG A 65 16.50 -0.24 -11.04
N VAL A 66 16.95 0.11 -9.83
CA VAL A 66 17.57 1.40 -9.55
C VAL A 66 18.99 1.39 -10.16
N PRO A 67 19.38 2.43 -10.93
CA PRO A 67 20.70 2.47 -11.56
C PRO A 67 21.83 2.30 -10.55
N ALA A 68 22.86 1.50 -10.90
CA ALA A 68 24.02 1.29 -10.04
C ALA A 68 24.77 2.60 -9.71
N SER A 69 24.74 3.57 -10.62
CA SER A 69 25.27 4.92 -10.41
C SER A 69 24.52 5.70 -9.31
N PHE A 70 23.26 5.34 -9.05
CA PHE A 70 22.44 5.90 -7.97
C PHE A 70 22.67 5.14 -6.66
N THR A 71 22.56 3.81 -6.69
CA THR A 71 22.67 2.97 -5.47
C THR A 71 24.05 3.00 -4.83
N SER A 72 25.12 3.06 -5.64
CA SER A 72 26.52 3.11 -5.14
C SER A 72 26.88 4.36 -4.35
N ARG A 73 26.01 5.37 -4.31
CA ARG A 73 26.19 6.58 -3.50
C ARG A 73 25.83 6.38 -2.03
N PHE A 74 25.08 5.33 -1.72
CA PHE A 74 24.63 5.03 -0.36
C PHE A 74 25.62 4.08 0.32
N PRO A 75 25.85 4.22 1.64
CA PRO A 75 26.61 3.25 2.41
C PRO A 75 26.02 1.84 2.32
N ALA A 76 26.87 0.82 2.42
CA ALA A 76 26.42 -0.56 2.55
C ALA A 76 25.50 -0.73 3.77
N GLY A 77 24.41 -1.49 3.62
CA GLY A 77 23.41 -1.69 4.67
C GLY A 77 22.38 -0.56 4.79
N THR A 78 22.38 0.41 3.87
CA THR A 78 21.25 1.36 3.76
C THR A 78 19.98 0.59 3.37
N PRO A 79 18.84 0.76 4.08
CA PRO A 79 17.62 0.03 3.79
C PRO A 79 17.14 0.22 2.34
N VAL A 80 16.64 -0.86 1.73
CA VAL A 80 16.13 -0.86 0.34
C VAL A 80 14.99 0.16 0.21
N HIS A 81 14.10 0.20 1.20
CA HIS A 81 13.00 1.17 1.26
C HIS A 81 13.51 2.62 1.14
N ALA A 82 14.58 2.96 1.87
CA ALA A 82 15.17 4.29 1.84
C ALA A 82 15.76 4.62 0.47
N ILE A 83 16.46 3.66 -0.16
CA ILE A 83 17.08 3.87 -1.48
C ILE A 83 16.01 4.04 -2.57
N VAL A 84 14.95 3.21 -2.56
CA VAL A 84 13.87 3.31 -3.55
C VAL A 84 13.12 4.64 -3.39
N ALA A 85 12.81 5.05 -2.16
CA ALA A 85 12.20 6.36 -1.90
C ALA A 85 13.10 7.50 -2.38
N ALA A 86 14.40 7.44 -2.07
CA ALA A 86 15.38 8.42 -2.51
C ALA A 86 15.49 8.49 -4.04
N PHE A 87 15.44 7.35 -4.72
CA PHE A 87 15.45 7.27 -6.18
C PHE A 87 14.24 7.99 -6.78
N LEU A 88 13.04 7.75 -6.25
CA LEU A 88 11.82 8.42 -6.71
C LEU A 88 11.83 9.94 -6.47
N THR A 89 12.54 10.39 -5.43
CA THR A 89 12.70 11.82 -5.09
C THR A 89 13.80 12.52 -5.88
N ASN A 90 14.98 11.91 -5.98
CA ASN A 90 16.22 12.54 -6.44
C ASN A 90 16.79 11.95 -7.74
N GLY A 91 16.14 10.93 -8.31
CA GLY A 91 16.52 10.35 -9.60
C GLY A 91 16.51 11.40 -10.70
N ASN A 92 17.36 11.24 -11.71
CA ASN A 92 17.33 12.12 -12.86
C ASN A 92 16.07 11.85 -13.71
N ALA A 93 15.73 12.80 -14.58
CA ALA A 93 14.52 12.71 -15.40
C ALA A 93 14.52 11.51 -16.36
N GLU A 94 15.69 11.07 -16.85
CA GLU A 94 15.80 9.92 -17.75
C GLU A 94 15.44 8.62 -17.03
N ASP A 95 16.03 8.39 -15.85
CA ASP A 95 15.79 7.21 -15.03
C ASP A 95 14.36 7.17 -14.47
N LEU A 96 13.75 8.32 -14.22
CA LEU A 96 12.38 8.42 -13.70
C LEU A 96 11.30 8.42 -14.78
N SER A 97 11.64 8.76 -16.02
CA SER A 97 10.69 8.82 -17.14
C SER A 97 9.83 7.57 -17.34
N PRO A 98 10.33 6.33 -17.12
CA PRO A 98 9.50 5.14 -17.27
C PRO A 98 8.34 5.09 -16.28
N TYR A 99 8.47 5.72 -15.11
CA TYR A 99 7.48 5.63 -14.04
C TYR A 99 6.46 6.78 -14.06
N GLU A 100 6.62 7.77 -14.94
CA GLU A 100 5.84 9.02 -14.91
C GLU A 100 4.32 8.80 -15.00
N LEU A 101 3.85 7.94 -15.91
CA LEU A 101 2.42 7.66 -16.03
C LEU A 101 1.87 6.96 -14.79
N TRP A 102 2.64 6.05 -14.20
CA TRP A 102 2.26 5.38 -12.95
C TRP A 102 2.20 6.36 -11.78
N ARG A 103 3.20 7.26 -11.68
CA ARG A 103 3.27 8.29 -10.63
C ARG A 103 2.07 9.22 -10.60
N ARG A 104 1.47 9.51 -11.77
CA ARG A 104 0.24 10.33 -11.87
C ARG A 104 -1.00 9.66 -11.29
N THR A 105 -0.95 8.34 -11.11
CA THR A 105 -2.06 7.56 -10.54
C THR A 105 -1.95 7.33 -9.04
N TRP A 106 -0.86 7.80 -8.42
CA TRP A 106 -0.61 7.64 -7.00
C TRP A 106 -1.52 8.54 -6.14
N PRO A 107 -1.75 8.15 -4.88
CA PRO A 107 -2.41 9.01 -3.91
C PRO A 107 -1.71 10.36 -3.80
N SER A 108 -2.49 11.39 -3.55
CA SER A 108 -1.99 12.70 -3.19
C SER A 108 -1.44 12.71 -1.76
N ARG A 109 -0.68 13.76 -1.43
CA ARG A 109 -0.26 14.01 -0.05
C ARG A 109 -1.45 14.12 0.91
N GLN A 110 -2.53 14.77 0.49
CA GLN A 110 -3.73 14.92 1.31
C GLN A 110 -4.36 13.57 1.66
N ASP A 111 -4.38 12.63 0.70
CA ASP A 111 -4.93 11.30 0.96
C ASP A 111 -4.17 10.60 2.09
N PHE A 112 -2.84 10.78 2.17
CA PHE A 112 -2.03 10.27 3.28
C PHE A 112 -2.30 11.02 4.60
N GLU A 113 -2.44 12.35 4.57
CA GLU A 113 -2.71 13.15 5.76
C GLU A 113 -4.06 12.81 6.40
N ASP A 114 -5.05 12.48 5.57
CA ASP A 114 -6.40 12.11 6.02
C ASP A 114 -6.46 10.71 6.66
N SER A 115 -5.40 9.91 6.54
CA SER A 115 -5.46 8.47 6.84
C SER A 115 -4.35 7.92 7.71
N MET A 116 -3.13 8.43 7.57
CA MET A 116 -1.96 7.83 8.18
C MET A 116 -1.63 8.53 9.50
N PRO A 117 -1.63 7.81 10.64
CA PRO A 117 -1.33 8.39 11.94
C PRO A 117 -0.04 9.20 11.99
N ILE A 118 1.00 8.81 11.24
CA ILE A 118 2.29 9.52 11.19
C ILE A 118 2.19 10.97 10.68
N LEU A 119 1.19 11.27 9.86
CA LEU A 119 0.93 12.61 9.34
C LEU A 119 -0.12 13.38 10.15
N TRP A 120 -0.81 12.74 11.10
CA TRP A 120 -1.82 13.42 11.89
C TRP A 120 -1.20 14.50 12.80
N PRO A 121 -1.96 15.55 13.15
CA PRO A 121 -1.54 16.53 14.14
C PRO A 121 -1.06 15.87 15.44
N SER A 122 -0.01 16.42 16.07
CA SER A 122 0.59 15.84 17.28
C SER A 122 -0.42 15.65 18.43
N SER A 123 -1.47 16.47 18.48
CA SER A 123 -2.57 16.34 19.45
C SER A 123 -3.39 15.05 19.30
N LEU A 124 -3.39 14.42 18.13
CA LEU A 124 -4.04 13.14 17.87
C LEU A 124 -3.09 11.95 18.04
N ARG A 125 -1.78 12.18 17.94
CA ARG A 125 -0.74 11.15 18.07
C ARG A 125 -0.30 10.90 19.52
N VAL A 126 -0.14 11.95 20.32
CA VAL A 126 0.49 11.87 21.65
C VAL A 126 -0.54 12.11 22.75
N PRO A 127 -0.48 11.39 23.89
CA PRO A 127 -1.20 11.78 25.09
C PRO A 127 -0.74 13.18 25.53
N GLY A 128 -1.62 14.17 25.43
CA GLY A 128 -1.28 15.58 25.69
C GLY A 128 -0.56 15.77 27.02
N GLY A 129 0.63 16.37 26.97
CA GLY A 129 1.28 16.91 28.16
C GLY A 129 0.37 17.96 28.79
N GLN A 130 0.06 17.77 30.07
CA GLN A 130 -0.94 18.46 30.89
C GLN A 130 -2.32 17.78 30.90
N ALA A 131 -2.49 16.94 31.93
CA ALA A 131 -3.73 16.49 32.55
C ALA A 131 -4.92 16.21 31.62
N SER A 132 -5.20 14.91 31.41
CA SER A 132 -6.46 14.31 30.91
C SER A 132 -6.65 14.06 29.40
N GLY A 133 -5.66 14.28 28.54
CA GLY A 133 -5.76 13.93 27.11
C GLY A 133 -5.43 12.46 26.83
N ALA A 134 -6.43 11.60 26.67
CA ALA A 134 -6.23 10.25 26.12
C ALA A 134 -5.76 10.34 24.66
N THR A 135 -4.71 9.61 24.28
CA THR A 135 -4.40 9.38 22.86
C THR A 135 -5.60 8.69 22.19
N VAL A 136 -5.95 9.11 20.98
CA VAL A 136 -7.01 8.46 20.18
C VAL A 136 -6.53 7.11 19.64
N LEU A 137 -5.20 6.91 19.60
CA LEU A 137 -4.59 5.71 19.06
C LEU A 137 -4.54 4.58 20.11
N PRO A 138 -4.87 3.34 19.73
CA PRO A 138 -4.69 2.17 20.59
C PRO A 138 -3.27 2.04 21.15
N PRO A 139 -3.07 1.37 22.32
CA PRO A 139 -1.74 1.18 22.92
C PRO A 139 -0.74 0.43 22.04
N SER A 140 -1.22 -0.45 21.15
CA SER A 140 -0.41 -1.14 20.12
C SER A 140 0.22 -0.15 19.13
N ILE A 141 -0.50 0.90 18.77
CA ILE A 141 -0.01 1.94 17.86
C ILE A 141 0.84 2.97 18.61
N SER A 142 0.30 3.54 19.69
CA SER A 142 0.94 4.65 20.41
C SER A 142 2.06 4.22 21.37
N GLY A 143 2.06 2.96 21.82
CA GLY A 143 2.93 2.48 22.89
C GLY A 143 2.49 2.91 24.31
N ALA A 144 1.48 3.77 24.41
CA ALA A 144 1.00 4.34 25.67
C ALA A 144 -0.08 3.47 26.30
N TRP A 145 0.21 2.92 27.48
CA TRP A 145 -0.76 2.19 28.30
C TRP A 145 -1.39 3.14 29.31
N ASN A 146 -2.65 3.51 29.11
CA ASN A 146 -3.36 4.44 30.01
C ASN A 146 -3.74 3.80 31.37
N THR A 147 -3.56 2.49 31.54
CA THR A 147 -4.08 1.71 32.68
C THR A 147 -3.06 0.81 33.38
N ILE A 148 -1.84 0.65 32.86
CA ILE A 148 -0.84 -0.27 33.41
C ILE A 148 0.50 0.45 33.57
N THR A 149 0.94 0.60 34.83
CA THR A 149 2.30 1.08 35.13
C THR A 149 3.30 -0.02 34.72
N LYS A 150 4.10 0.22 33.68
CA LYS A 150 5.12 -0.74 33.22
C LYS A 150 6.09 -1.03 34.38
N GLN A 151 6.11 -2.26 34.89
CA GLN A 151 7.29 -2.78 35.58
C GLN A 151 8.40 -2.89 34.54
N LYS A 152 9.59 -2.40 34.88
CA LYS A 152 10.78 -2.48 34.02
C LYS A 152 11.18 -3.95 33.93
N LEU A 153 10.73 -4.64 32.88
CA LEU A 153 11.17 -6.00 32.59
C LEU A 153 12.66 -5.96 32.26
N GLU A 154 13.44 -6.85 32.86
CA GLU A 154 14.91 -6.92 32.69
C GLU A 154 15.32 -7.37 31.28
N HIS A 155 14.37 -7.79 30.44
CA HIS A 155 14.62 -8.28 29.08
C HIS A 155 13.72 -7.50 28.10
N GLU A 156 14.35 -6.85 27.11
CA GLU A 156 13.65 -6.28 25.95
C GLU A 156 13.12 -7.43 25.09
N TYR A 157 11.81 -7.62 25.11
CA TYR A 157 11.14 -8.44 24.10
C TYR A 157 10.90 -7.58 22.87
N GLU A 158 11.27 -8.08 21.69
CA GLU A 158 10.75 -7.53 20.44
C GLU A 158 9.23 -7.65 20.45
N THR A 159 8.55 -6.55 20.18
CA THR A 159 7.08 -6.50 20.17
C THR A 159 6.62 -6.04 18.78
N PRO A 160 6.55 -6.95 17.80
CA PRO A 160 6.23 -6.63 16.40
C PRO A 160 4.90 -5.89 16.18
N HIS A 161 4.02 -5.88 17.20
CA HIS A 161 2.70 -5.26 17.17
C HIS A 161 2.50 -4.20 18.26
N GLN A 162 3.57 -3.66 18.83
CA GLN A 162 3.52 -2.55 19.79
C GLN A 162 4.39 -1.39 19.36
N ASN A 163 4.05 -0.17 19.77
CA ASN A 163 4.79 1.04 19.39
C ASN A 163 4.91 1.18 17.87
N LEU A 164 3.89 0.77 17.11
CA LEU A 164 3.95 0.76 15.66
C LEU A 164 4.26 2.15 15.10
N LEU A 165 3.61 3.20 15.61
CA LEU A 165 3.84 4.56 15.13
C LEU A 165 5.26 5.06 15.47
N PRO A 166 5.76 4.95 16.71
CA PRO A 166 7.16 5.26 17.01
C PRO A 166 8.18 4.48 16.18
N GLN A 167 7.92 3.21 15.86
CA GLN A 167 8.80 2.41 15.00
C GLN A 167 8.80 2.94 13.56
N GLN A 168 7.63 3.27 13.02
CA GLN A 168 7.48 3.86 11.70
C GLN A 168 8.16 5.25 11.61
N GLU A 169 7.96 6.12 12.60
CA GLU A 169 8.61 7.42 12.70
C GLU A 169 10.15 7.28 12.74
N LYS A 170 10.65 6.30 13.50
CA LYS A 170 12.09 6.00 13.55
C LYS A 170 12.62 5.54 12.19
N ARG A 171 11.91 4.65 11.49
CA ARG A 171 12.30 4.19 10.14
C ARG A 171 12.35 5.34 9.14
N LEU A 172 11.33 6.20 9.11
CA LEU A 172 11.29 7.38 8.25
C LEU A 172 12.44 8.34 8.56
N GLN A 173 12.72 8.62 9.84
CA GLN A 173 13.81 9.49 10.24
C GLN A 173 15.18 8.92 9.85
N GLN A 174 15.43 7.62 10.07
CA GLN A 174 16.68 6.95 9.69
C GLN A 174 16.87 6.97 8.16
N ALA A 175 15.79 6.74 7.41
CA ALA A 175 15.81 6.85 5.95
C ALA A 175 16.14 8.28 5.51
N TRP A 176 15.51 9.28 6.11
CA TRP A 176 15.81 10.69 5.84
C TRP A 176 17.28 11.04 6.09
N ASP A 177 17.80 10.70 7.27
CA ASP A 177 19.19 10.98 7.66
C ASP A 177 20.18 10.37 6.65
N SER A 178 19.89 9.15 6.18
CA SER A 178 20.70 8.46 5.16
C SER A 178 20.63 9.16 3.80
N VAL A 179 19.46 9.68 3.43
CA VAL A 179 19.25 10.34 2.14
C VAL A 179 19.87 11.72 2.09
N VAL A 180 19.69 12.55 3.12
CA VAL A 180 20.27 13.91 3.13
C VAL A 180 21.79 13.91 3.26
N ALA A 181 22.38 12.87 3.83
CA ALA A 181 23.82 12.69 3.81
C ALA A 181 24.38 12.54 2.37
N VAL A 182 23.58 11.99 1.46
CA VAL A 182 23.95 11.76 0.05
C VAL A 182 23.43 12.88 -0.87
N PHE A 183 22.27 13.46 -0.55
CA PHE A 183 21.56 14.50 -1.29
C PHE A 183 21.13 15.63 -0.34
N PRO A 184 22.04 16.55 0.03
CA PRO A 184 21.79 17.58 1.04
C PRO A 184 20.64 18.55 0.72
N ASP A 185 20.35 18.74 -0.58
CA ASP A 185 19.29 19.63 -1.06
C ASP A 185 17.92 18.94 -1.19
N THR A 186 17.79 17.69 -0.72
CA THR A 186 16.51 16.97 -0.76
C THR A 186 15.46 17.73 0.06
N ASP A 187 14.29 17.93 -0.51
CA ASP A 187 13.13 18.48 0.18
C ASP A 187 12.43 17.40 1.03
N TRP A 188 12.13 17.74 2.29
CA TRP A 188 11.48 16.83 3.24
C TRP A 188 10.09 16.40 2.76
N GLU A 189 9.29 17.34 2.25
CA GLU A 189 7.92 17.05 1.83
C GLU A 189 7.89 16.07 0.65
N SER A 190 8.79 16.27 -0.31
CA SER A 190 8.98 15.39 -1.45
C SER A 190 9.46 14.00 -1.02
N PHE A 191 10.51 13.93 -0.19
CA PHE A 191 11.03 12.64 0.27
C PHE A 191 10.02 11.86 1.10
N SER A 192 9.40 12.49 2.09
CA SER A 192 8.40 11.85 2.95
C SER A 192 7.20 11.34 2.14
N TYR A 193 6.77 12.09 1.11
CA TYR A 193 5.75 11.61 0.17
C TYR A 193 6.18 10.32 -0.55
N HIS A 194 7.38 10.28 -1.14
CA HIS A 194 7.88 9.09 -1.82
C HIS A 194 8.11 7.92 -0.86
N TRP A 195 8.56 8.19 0.37
CA TRP A 195 8.71 7.18 1.40
C TRP A 195 7.37 6.52 1.74
N LEU A 196 6.30 7.32 1.90
CA LEU A 196 4.93 6.82 2.17
C LEU A 196 4.36 6.04 0.98
N ILE A 197 4.64 6.49 -0.25
CA ILE A 197 4.29 5.75 -1.46
C ILE A 197 4.92 4.36 -1.44
N VAL A 198 6.22 4.27 -1.17
CA VAL A 198 6.90 2.97 -1.13
C VAL A 198 6.35 2.12 0.03
N ASN A 199 6.21 2.68 1.24
CA ASN A 199 5.72 1.96 2.43
C ASN A 199 4.32 1.36 2.22
N THR A 200 3.45 2.08 1.52
CA THR A 200 2.05 1.70 1.35
C THR A 200 1.76 0.96 0.05
N ARG A 201 2.70 0.84 -0.89
CA ARG A 201 2.43 0.25 -2.22
C ARG A 201 3.45 -0.81 -2.63
N CYS A 202 4.42 -1.12 -1.77
CA CYS A 202 5.30 -2.25 -1.97
C CYS A 202 4.60 -3.60 -1.70
N PHE A 203 5.17 -4.64 -2.28
CA PHE A 203 4.86 -6.04 -2.06
C PHE A 203 6.10 -6.74 -1.55
N TYR A 204 5.89 -7.78 -0.73
CA TYR A 204 6.99 -8.66 -0.34
C TYR A 204 7.60 -9.31 -1.58
N TYR A 205 8.92 -9.24 -1.69
CA TYR A 205 9.68 -9.70 -2.85
C TYR A 205 11.03 -10.26 -2.42
N LEU A 206 11.32 -11.46 -2.90
CA LEU A 206 12.61 -12.12 -2.89
C LEU A 206 12.70 -12.98 -4.16
N MET A 207 13.90 -13.09 -4.74
CA MET A 207 14.10 -14.08 -5.79
C MET A 207 14.02 -15.51 -5.21
N PRO A 208 13.52 -16.49 -5.98
CA PRO A 208 13.52 -17.88 -5.53
C PRO A 208 14.93 -18.33 -5.13
N GLY A 209 15.07 -18.78 -3.88
CA GLY A 209 16.35 -19.23 -3.32
C GLY A 209 17.16 -18.15 -2.60
N GLU A 210 16.69 -16.91 -2.54
CA GLU A 210 17.25 -15.89 -1.65
C GLU A 210 16.77 -16.09 -0.21
N GLU A 211 17.68 -15.87 0.74
CA GLU A 211 17.35 -15.84 2.16
C GLU A 211 16.69 -14.50 2.50
N PRO A 212 15.65 -14.48 3.36
CA PRO A 212 15.08 -13.24 3.83
C PRO A 212 16.13 -12.35 4.52
N PRO A 213 16.11 -11.02 4.28
CA PRO A 213 16.96 -10.08 5.00
C PRO A 213 16.59 -10.04 6.50
N GLU A 214 17.51 -9.51 7.30
CA GLU A 214 17.29 -9.28 8.73
C GLU A 214 16.09 -8.34 8.98
N ASP A 215 16.01 -7.24 8.23
CA ASP A 215 14.82 -6.40 8.18
C ASP A 215 13.91 -6.83 7.02
N SER A 216 12.75 -7.39 7.33
CA SER A 216 11.77 -7.80 6.32
C SER A 216 11.27 -6.66 5.43
N ASN A 217 11.42 -5.39 5.86
CA ASN A 217 11.10 -4.23 5.02
C ASN A 217 12.06 -4.06 3.84
N ASP A 218 13.20 -4.75 3.85
CA ASP A 218 14.12 -4.77 2.71
C ASP A 218 13.74 -5.81 1.65
N ALA A 219 12.88 -6.78 1.99
CA ALA A 219 12.34 -7.77 1.06
C ALA A 219 11.15 -7.20 0.28
N MET A 220 11.41 -6.19 -0.55
CA MET A 220 10.33 -5.42 -1.17
C MET A 220 10.55 -5.08 -2.64
N ALA A 221 9.44 -5.04 -3.38
CA ALA A 221 9.37 -4.49 -4.72
C ALA A 221 8.07 -3.71 -4.88
N MET A 222 8.04 -2.74 -5.80
CA MET A 222 6.79 -2.13 -6.21
C MET A 222 6.33 -2.70 -7.55
N LEU A 223 5.05 -3.07 -7.62
CA LEU A 223 4.46 -3.75 -8.77
C LEU A 223 3.41 -2.81 -9.38
N PRO A 224 3.74 -2.10 -10.48
CA PRO A 224 2.77 -1.24 -11.15
C PRO A 224 1.50 -2.02 -11.48
N PHE A 225 0.35 -1.36 -11.36
CA PHE A 225 -1.00 -1.90 -11.65
C PHE A 225 -1.54 -2.83 -10.57
N ALA A 226 -0.70 -3.67 -9.96
CA ALA A 226 -1.11 -4.50 -8.82
C ALA A 226 -1.40 -3.66 -7.55
N ASP A 227 -0.82 -2.47 -7.44
CA ASP A 227 -1.03 -1.54 -6.34
C ASP A 227 -2.42 -0.85 -6.34
N TYR A 228 -3.32 -1.26 -7.25
CA TYR A 228 -4.75 -0.91 -7.22
C TYR A 228 -5.63 -1.85 -6.39
N PHE A 229 -5.19 -3.09 -6.12
CA PHE A 229 -5.99 -4.01 -5.31
C PHE A 229 -6.10 -3.49 -3.89
N ASN A 230 -7.32 -3.40 -3.36
CA ASN A 230 -7.61 -3.06 -1.97
C ASN A 230 -7.47 -4.26 -1.04
N HIS A 231 -7.38 -4.02 0.27
CA HIS A 231 -7.22 -5.08 1.27
C HIS A 231 -8.53 -5.83 1.55
N SER A 232 -8.47 -7.15 1.71
CA SER A 232 -9.43 -7.88 2.54
C SER A 232 -8.73 -8.97 3.34
N ASP A 233 -9.43 -9.49 4.35
CA ASP A 233 -9.03 -10.65 5.14
C ASP A 233 -9.13 -12.00 4.38
N VAL A 234 -9.63 -11.97 3.14
CA VAL A 234 -9.71 -13.16 2.27
C VAL A 234 -8.32 -13.56 1.78
N ALA A 235 -8.05 -14.87 1.75
CA ALA A 235 -6.76 -15.44 1.36
C ALA A 235 -6.22 -14.84 0.04
N CYS A 236 -4.93 -14.54 0.02
CA CYS A 236 -4.24 -14.04 -1.17
C CYS A 236 -3.84 -15.21 -2.07
N ASN A 237 -4.16 -15.15 -3.37
CA ASN A 237 -3.67 -16.10 -4.36
C ASN A 237 -2.71 -15.39 -5.32
N VAL A 238 -1.58 -14.96 -4.76
CA VAL A 238 -0.50 -14.28 -5.47
C VAL A 238 0.76 -15.12 -5.37
N LYS A 239 1.40 -15.39 -6.51
CA LYS A 239 2.63 -16.18 -6.58
C LYS A 239 3.67 -15.49 -7.45
N PHE A 240 4.89 -15.40 -6.94
CA PHE A 240 6.08 -15.04 -7.71
C PHE A 240 6.87 -16.31 -8.02
N ASP A 241 7.22 -16.52 -9.29
CA ASP A 241 7.94 -17.70 -9.76
C ASP A 241 9.42 -17.43 -10.13
N GLY A 242 9.90 -16.21 -9.88
CA GLY A 242 11.22 -15.74 -10.32
C GLY A 242 11.19 -14.96 -11.63
N GLU A 243 10.10 -15.01 -12.39
CA GLU A 243 9.93 -14.27 -13.63
C GLU A 243 8.78 -13.26 -13.56
N LYS A 244 7.71 -13.58 -12.82
CA LYS A 244 6.51 -12.73 -12.75
C LYS A 244 5.67 -13.01 -11.50
N TYR A 245 4.92 -12.00 -11.08
CA TYR A 245 3.82 -12.18 -10.14
C TYR A 245 2.54 -12.51 -10.91
N VAL A 246 1.82 -13.54 -10.47
CA VAL A 246 0.48 -13.88 -10.97
C VAL A 246 -0.52 -13.70 -9.84
N PHE A 247 -1.48 -12.81 -10.06
CA PHE A 247 -2.61 -12.52 -9.19
C PHE A 247 -3.81 -13.31 -9.69
N ARG A 248 -4.36 -14.16 -8.83
CA ARG A 248 -5.51 -15.02 -9.16
C ARG A 248 -6.74 -14.63 -8.34
N ALA A 249 -7.90 -14.81 -8.96
CA ALA A 249 -9.18 -14.69 -8.29
C ALA A 249 -9.30 -15.70 -7.15
N THR A 250 -9.79 -15.24 -6.00
CA THR A 250 -9.89 -16.04 -4.77
C THR A 250 -11.28 -16.68 -4.60
N LYS A 251 -12.21 -16.29 -5.47
CA LYS A 251 -13.58 -16.79 -5.60
C LYS A 251 -14.08 -16.43 -7.00
N HIS A 252 -15.26 -16.91 -7.36
CA HIS A 252 -16.00 -16.38 -8.51
C HIS A 252 -16.39 -14.91 -8.27
N TYR A 253 -16.17 -14.05 -9.27
CA TYR A 253 -16.64 -12.67 -9.31
C TYR A 253 -17.62 -12.52 -10.46
N GLY A 254 -18.87 -12.18 -10.16
CA GLY A 254 -19.90 -11.98 -11.17
C GLY A 254 -20.05 -10.52 -11.60
N ILE A 255 -20.54 -10.31 -12.81
CA ILE A 255 -21.17 -9.04 -13.22
C ILE A 255 -22.67 -9.12 -12.93
N ALA A 256 -23.06 -8.96 -11.67
CA ALA A 256 -24.47 -9.06 -11.29
C ALA A 256 -25.20 -7.71 -11.42
N ILE A 257 -26.33 -7.70 -12.14
CA ILE A 257 -27.43 -6.76 -11.93
C ILE A 257 -27.93 -6.99 -10.50
N HIS A 258 -27.46 -6.22 -9.51
CA HIS A 258 -27.72 -6.48 -8.10
C HIS A 258 -29.23 -6.38 -7.76
N PRO A 259 -29.95 -7.49 -7.45
CA PRO A 259 -31.41 -7.45 -7.28
C PRO A 259 -31.87 -6.65 -6.05
N LEU A 260 -30.99 -6.53 -5.05
CA LEU A 260 -31.23 -5.80 -3.80
C LEU A 260 -30.84 -4.31 -3.89
N MET A 261 -30.34 -3.84 -5.06
CA MET A 261 -30.19 -2.41 -5.39
C MET A 261 -31.28 -1.96 -6.38
N ARG A 262 -32.44 -2.61 -6.41
CA ARG A 262 -33.66 -1.98 -6.94
C ARG A 262 -34.12 -0.90 -5.95
N HIS A 263 -33.49 0.27 -5.99
CA HIS A 263 -34.25 1.47 -5.65
C HIS A 263 -35.23 1.71 -6.81
N GLU A 264 -36.53 1.79 -6.50
CA GLU A 264 -37.63 1.96 -7.47
C GLU A 264 -37.52 3.24 -8.35
N GLU A 265 -36.47 4.06 -8.18
CA GLU A 265 -36.30 5.34 -8.87
C GLU A 265 -34.96 5.52 -9.62
N SER A 266 -34.03 4.55 -9.62
CA SER A 266 -32.78 4.67 -10.40
C SER A 266 -32.86 3.95 -11.74
N ASN A 267 -33.06 4.70 -12.82
CA ASN A 267 -33.20 4.21 -14.19
C ASN A 267 -31.85 3.91 -14.90
N SER A 268 -30.81 3.53 -14.16
CA SER A 268 -29.50 3.17 -14.74
C SER A 268 -29.26 1.67 -14.60
N ASP A 269 -29.64 0.93 -15.63
CA ASP A 269 -29.16 -0.44 -15.91
C ASP A 269 -27.65 -0.37 -16.24
N THR A 270 -26.81 -0.21 -15.24
CA THR A 270 -25.36 -0.36 -15.40
C THR A 270 -24.91 -1.65 -14.74
N ASP A 271 -24.43 -2.58 -15.57
CA ASP A 271 -23.74 -3.81 -15.15
C ASP A 271 -22.47 -3.41 -14.36
N GLU A 272 -22.60 -3.23 -13.04
CA GLU A 272 -21.48 -2.92 -12.17
C GLU A 272 -20.90 -4.23 -11.64
N GLY A 273 -19.68 -4.56 -12.04
CA GLY A 273 -18.98 -5.75 -11.56
C GLY A 273 -18.58 -5.63 -10.08
N GLU A 274 -18.31 -6.78 -9.46
CA GLU A 274 -17.81 -6.82 -8.08
C GLU A 274 -16.40 -6.21 -7.97
N GLU A 275 -16.13 -5.54 -6.86
CA GLU A 275 -14.76 -5.15 -6.52
C GLU A 275 -13.94 -6.35 -6.08
N ILE A 276 -12.70 -6.39 -6.54
CA ILE A 276 -11.74 -7.45 -6.27
C ILE A 276 -10.74 -6.95 -5.22
N TYR A 277 -10.69 -7.68 -4.13
CA TYR A 277 -9.79 -7.43 -3.00
C TYR A 277 -8.70 -8.49 -2.94
N MET A 278 -7.59 -8.14 -2.30
CA MET A 278 -6.49 -9.04 -2.00
C MET A 278 -6.03 -8.92 -0.56
N SER A 279 -5.53 -9.99 0.02
CA SER A 279 -4.84 -9.88 1.30
C SER A 279 -3.43 -9.34 1.09
N TYR A 280 -3.07 -8.35 1.89
CA TYR A 280 -1.71 -7.81 1.96
C TYR A 280 -0.81 -8.62 2.89
N GLY A 281 -1.34 -9.71 3.45
CA GLY A 281 -0.73 -10.50 4.51
C GLY A 281 -1.65 -10.61 5.73
N PRO A 282 -1.38 -11.56 6.64
CA PRO A 282 -2.14 -11.74 7.87
C PRO A 282 -1.78 -10.67 8.90
N HIS A 283 -2.20 -9.44 8.68
CA HIS A 283 -1.88 -8.29 9.53
C HIS A 283 -3.06 -7.87 10.42
N PRO A 284 -2.83 -7.51 11.69
CA PRO A 284 -3.87 -6.94 12.54
C PRO A 284 -4.24 -5.52 12.09
N ASN A 285 -5.47 -5.09 12.39
CA ASN A 285 -5.98 -3.75 12.01
C ASN A 285 -5.08 -2.61 12.46
N ASP A 286 -4.43 -2.72 13.62
CA ASP A 286 -3.51 -1.70 14.14
C ASP A 286 -2.24 -1.57 13.30
N PHE A 287 -1.73 -2.70 12.80
CA PHE A 287 -0.60 -2.73 11.87
C PHE A 287 -1.00 -2.13 10.54
N LEU A 288 -2.16 -2.52 9.99
CA LEU A 288 -2.67 -1.94 8.75
C LEU A 288 -2.89 -0.43 8.90
N LEU A 289 -3.51 0.05 9.98
CA LEU A 289 -3.69 1.49 10.23
C LEU A 289 -2.37 2.26 10.26
N THR A 290 -1.29 1.65 10.73
CA THR A 290 0.02 2.30 10.84
C THR A 290 0.87 2.14 9.58
N GLU A 291 1.14 0.90 9.17
CA GLU A 291 2.09 0.52 8.12
C GLU A 291 1.45 0.43 6.73
N CYS A 292 0.14 0.16 6.62
CA CYS A 292 -0.46 -0.19 5.34
C CYS A 292 -1.92 0.26 5.12
N LYS A 293 -2.10 1.20 4.18
CA LYS A 293 -3.21 1.20 3.20
C LYS A 293 -4.64 1.42 3.74
N TYR A 294 -4.79 2.22 4.79
CA TYR A 294 -6.07 2.89 5.12
C TYR A 294 -6.11 4.37 4.69
N ILE A 295 -5.28 4.77 3.72
CA ILE A 295 -5.60 5.90 2.82
C ILE A 295 -7.04 5.72 2.37
N PRO A 296 -7.98 6.67 2.47
CA PRO A 296 -9.36 6.46 2.07
C PRO A 296 -9.44 6.02 0.61
N MET A 297 -9.38 4.71 0.45
CA MET A 297 -10.24 3.88 -0.35
C MET A 297 -11.06 2.95 0.61
N VAL A 298 -11.16 3.41 1.87
CA VAL A 298 -12.04 3.09 3.02
C VAL A 298 -11.95 1.76 3.78
N ILE A 299 -11.98 1.99 5.10
CA ILE A 299 -12.21 1.13 6.26
C ILE A 299 -13.40 0.17 6.09
N HIS A 300 -13.15 -1.13 6.18
CA HIS A 300 -14.10 -2.08 6.77
C HIS A 300 -13.64 -2.41 8.19
N VAL A 301 -14.28 -1.80 9.19
CA VAL A 301 -14.26 -2.38 10.55
C VAL A 301 -15.17 -3.59 10.48
N THR A 302 -14.59 -4.79 10.35
CA THR A 302 -15.32 -6.02 10.60
C THR A 302 -15.86 -5.95 12.02
N ARG A 303 -17.19 -5.89 12.15
CA ARG A 303 -17.85 -6.01 13.45
C ARG A 303 -17.41 -7.35 14.08
N PRO A 304 -17.14 -7.41 15.39
CA PRO A 304 -16.91 -8.68 16.05
C PRO A 304 -18.12 -9.58 15.79
N ILE A 305 -17.85 -10.82 15.38
CA ILE A 305 -18.85 -11.88 15.40
C ILE A 305 -19.33 -11.96 16.84
N ALA A 306 -20.54 -11.47 17.09
CA ALA A 306 -21.23 -11.73 18.33
C ALA A 306 -21.46 -13.24 18.37
N ASN A 307 -20.76 -13.93 19.26
CA ASN A 307 -21.11 -15.29 19.64
C ASN A 307 -22.52 -15.24 20.23
N THR A 308 -23.52 -15.58 19.42
CA THR A 308 -24.81 -16.04 19.92
C THR A 308 -24.58 -17.38 20.61
N GLN A 309 -24.73 -17.38 21.94
CA GLN A 309 -25.12 -18.57 22.70
C GLN A 309 -26.53 -19.00 22.29
#